data_AF-A0A1B7LHY4-F1
#
_entry.id   AF-A0A1B7LHY4-F1
#
_cell.length_a   1.000
_cell.length_b   1.000
_cell.length_c   1.000
_cell.angle_alpha   90.00
_cell.angle_beta   90.00
_cell.angle_gamma   90.00
#
_symmetry.space_group_name_H-M   'P 1'
#
loop_
_entity.id
_entity.type
_entity.pdbx_description
1 polymer ?
#
loop_
_entity_poly.entity_id
_entity_poly.type
_entity_poly.pdbx_seq_one_letter_code
_entity_poly.pdbx_strand_id
1 'polypeptide(L)'
;MKKLFYRWGANLIALTFMFSLMSACIPPASAGSLYDNYNQLVNQFPGYVDKLKQNGVSDQELRNFVQDLDKALQGKQLTSSNYNETMLNTILEVAKDPQYSNIKPAAVNSLSNQDISQIVSGQVPDDLKNVETAVKNVVPPVSGGGGGGGGGGGGGGGGGGSVLPATISDSVLNAAIQSAGAAGPVTLTAAGDSLNLTLDQLNRIQQTGLSLLVNIHGMQVLLPSAVLKISPPSGAVQFQLTVQQAVYQDVQDLLQSVSGRCKLDGNVYTLAAGTLAGDGSVQSMPQFGGQVTVLLPVPAAAQNAAASGKVKAWRYLGEWTEMGGTYDSTSGTVSFATQQGGKYALLETLVQPQPQPQPQPQSQPGQFTDINGHWAQQEIDAMAVKGFVSGVGEGKFAPEATITRAEFATILARMAGLTAAPDGAVRFSDVPANAWYRGMVGAAVKAGLVSGVSAHQFAPGELITREQMAAMMVRLMARDGLDMTISNSGISGALAPFGDAGGISSWARSSVALMARWQIMGGRENGKFVPRGNATRAEATVVLYRVLQKLPQ
;
A
#
# COMPACT_ATOMS: atom_id res chain seq x y z
N MET A 1 30.31 17.41 -15.30
CA MET A 1 29.24 17.33 -14.27
C MET A 1 28.77 15.89 -13.98
N LYS A 2 28.40 15.05 -14.97
CA LYS A 2 28.01 13.64 -14.71
C LYS A 2 29.11 12.73 -14.14
N LYS A 3 30.40 13.01 -14.39
CA LYS A 3 31.53 12.30 -13.76
C LYS A 3 31.94 12.82 -12.36
N LEU A 4 31.46 14.01 -11.96
CA LEU A 4 31.61 14.49 -10.58
C LEU A 4 30.54 13.87 -9.65
N PHE A 5 29.33 13.66 -10.17
CA PHE A 5 28.24 13.00 -9.43
C PHE A 5 28.55 11.54 -9.06
N TYR A 6 29.28 10.83 -9.92
CA TYR A 6 29.59 9.40 -9.72
C TYR A 6 30.74 9.12 -8.73
N ARG A 7 31.63 10.10 -8.49
CA ARG A 7 32.78 9.93 -7.56
C ARG A 7 32.51 10.48 -6.16
N TRP A 8 31.49 11.31 -6.01
CA TRP A 8 31.11 11.88 -4.71
C TRP A 8 29.74 11.40 -4.23
N GLY A 9 28.77 11.11 -5.09
CA GLY A 9 27.38 10.82 -4.67
C GLY A 9 27.23 9.57 -3.79
N ALA A 10 27.70 8.41 -4.26
CA ALA A 10 27.51 7.14 -3.52
C ALA A 10 28.29 7.11 -2.19
N ASN A 11 29.53 7.62 -2.21
CA ASN A 11 30.41 7.66 -1.04
C ASN A 11 29.89 8.61 0.06
N LEU A 12 29.28 9.73 -0.36
CA LEU A 12 28.67 10.70 0.55
C LEU A 12 27.40 10.13 1.16
N ILE A 13 26.52 9.55 0.34
CA ILE A 13 25.23 8.99 0.78
C ILE A 13 25.44 7.83 1.75
N ALA A 14 26.43 6.97 1.49
CA ALA A 14 26.80 5.87 2.39
C ALA A 14 27.26 6.36 3.77
N LEU A 15 28.15 7.36 3.84
CA LEU A 15 28.60 7.95 5.10
C LEU A 15 27.49 8.74 5.81
N THR A 16 26.64 9.42 5.04
CA THR A 16 25.48 10.16 5.55
C THR A 16 24.52 9.22 6.25
N PHE A 17 24.15 8.12 5.58
CA PHE A 17 23.22 7.13 6.12
C PHE A 17 23.86 6.41 7.31
N MET A 18 25.11 5.96 7.18
CA MET A 18 25.89 5.32 8.24
C MET A 18 25.84 6.08 9.58
N PHE A 19 26.06 7.40 9.55
CA PHE A 19 26.22 8.19 10.77
C PHE A 19 24.97 9.00 11.17
N SER A 20 24.04 9.28 10.24
CA SER A 20 22.70 9.79 10.63
C SER A 20 21.96 8.81 11.54
N LEU A 21 22.28 7.52 11.42
CA LEU A 21 21.72 6.45 12.24
C LEU A 21 22.42 6.32 13.61
N MET A 22 23.72 6.63 13.70
CA MET A 22 24.45 6.60 14.97
C MET A 22 24.05 7.74 15.91
N SER A 23 23.70 8.90 15.35
CA SER A 23 23.35 10.08 16.14
C SER A 23 21.90 10.12 16.63
N ALA A 24 21.06 9.21 16.15
CA ALA A 24 19.64 9.14 16.52
C ALA A 24 19.38 8.19 17.70
N CYS A 25 20.44 7.70 18.35
CA CYS A 25 20.37 7.01 19.65
C CYS A 25 20.35 7.99 20.85
N ILE A 26 20.21 9.31 20.61
CA ILE A 26 20.27 10.34 21.66
C ILE A 26 18.84 10.80 22.01
N PRO A 27 18.31 10.49 23.20
CA PRO A 27 17.17 11.23 23.73
C PRO A 27 17.61 12.65 24.14
N PRO A 28 16.77 13.70 24.01
CA PRO A 28 17.09 15.04 24.49
C PRO A 28 17.21 15.15 26.03
N ALA A 29 17.28 14.03 26.77
CA ALA A 29 17.36 14.00 28.23
C ALA A 29 18.22 12.86 28.84
N SER A 30 19.04 12.11 28.09
CA SER A 30 20.04 11.23 28.72
C SER A 30 21.42 11.83 28.57
N ALA A 31 22.07 12.11 29.69
CA ALA A 31 23.42 12.64 29.79
C ALA A 31 24.51 11.62 29.38
N GLY A 32 24.47 11.11 28.15
CA GLY A 32 25.50 10.25 27.56
C GLY A 32 26.01 10.84 26.25
N SER A 33 27.33 10.86 26.08
CA SER A 33 27.98 11.31 24.84
C SER A 33 27.67 10.34 23.67
N LEU A 34 27.80 10.76 22.41
CA LEU A 34 27.74 9.85 21.24
C LEU A 34 28.69 8.65 21.40
N TYR A 35 29.78 8.83 22.13
CA TYR A 35 30.75 7.80 22.46
C TYR A 35 30.20 6.70 23.40
N ASP A 36 29.36 7.06 24.37
CA ASP A 36 28.73 6.10 25.30
C ASP A 36 27.69 5.23 24.57
N ASN A 37 27.01 5.80 23.58
CA ASN A 37 25.99 5.13 22.77
C ASN A 37 26.58 4.27 21.64
N TYR A 38 27.79 4.58 21.16
CA TYR A 38 28.51 3.75 20.19
C TYR A 38 28.68 2.31 20.69
N ASN A 39 29.00 2.12 21.97
CA ASN A 39 29.17 0.79 22.54
C ASN A 39 27.86 -0.03 22.57
N GLN A 40 26.71 0.63 22.71
CA GLN A 40 25.41 -0.03 22.62
C GLN A 40 25.06 -0.42 21.18
N LEU A 41 25.40 0.45 20.22
CA LEU A 41 25.13 0.25 18.81
C LEU A 41 25.99 -0.88 18.19
N VAL A 42 27.27 -0.97 18.59
CA VAL A 42 28.16 -2.09 18.23
C VAL A 42 27.60 -3.42 18.74
N ASN A 43 27.04 -3.44 19.95
CA ASN A 43 26.46 -4.65 20.54
C ASN A 43 25.12 -5.04 19.91
N GLN A 44 24.31 -4.08 19.48
CA GLN A 44 23.00 -4.33 18.88
C GLN A 44 23.06 -4.64 17.38
N PHE A 45 24.05 -4.13 16.66
CA PHE A 45 24.18 -4.28 15.21
C PHE A 45 25.61 -4.73 14.78
N PRO A 46 26.09 -5.89 15.27
CA PRO A 46 27.47 -6.32 15.05
C PRO A 46 27.81 -6.49 13.56
N GLY A 47 26.85 -7.01 12.77
CA GLY A 47 27.08 -7.33 11.36
C GLY A 47 27.48 -6.14 10.47
N TYR A 48 27.13 -4.92 10.85
CA TYR A 48 27.50 -3.72 10.09
C TYR A 48 28.89 -3.19 10.49
N VAL A 49 29.17 -3.16 11.79
CA VAL A 49 30.48 -2.80 12.33
C VAL A 49 31.55 -3.81 11.87
N ASP A 50 31.19 -5.08 11.80
CA ASP A 50 32.06 -6.14 11.31
C ASP A 50 32.43 -5.97 9.83
N LYS A 51 31.53 -5.46 8.98
CA LYS A 51 31.84 -5.15 7.59
C LYS A 51 32.87 -4.02 7.46
N LEU A 52 32.81 -3.00 8.32
CA LEU A 52 33.80 -1.91 8.31
C LEU A 52 35.17 -2.38 8.79
N LYS A 53 35.19 -3.25 9.80
CA LYS A 53 36.41 -3.91 10.27
C LYS A 53 37.04 -4.80 9.23
N GLN A 54 36.22 -5.60 8.53
CA GLN A 54 36.65 -6.44 7.40
C GLN A 54 37.23 -5.59 6.26
N ASN A 55 36.83 -4.33 6.15
CA ASN A 55 37.35 -3.37 5.17
C ASN A 55 38.43 -2.42 5.72
N GLY A 56 39.07 -2.79 6.83
CA GLY A 56 40.32 -2.15 7.29
C GLY A 56 40.16 -1.01 8.30
N VAL A 57 38.95 -0.74 8.80
CA VAL A 57 38.75 0.24 9.88
C VAL A 57 38.97 -0.42 11.24
N SER A 58 39.86 0.13 12.06
CA SER A 58 40.06 -0.38 13.41
C SER A 58 38.94 0.05 14.37
N ASP A 59 38.71 -0.74 15.42
CA ASP A 59 37.82 -0.36 16.52
C ASP A 59 38.17 0.99 17.15
N GLN A 60 39.47 1.30 17.21
CA GLN A 60 39.95 2.56 17.75
C GLN A 60 39.69 3.73 16.81
N GLU A 61 39.81 3.53 15.49
CA GLU A 61 39.51 4.54 14.48
C GLU A 61 38.03 4.90 14.47
N LEU A 62 37.14 3.90 14.57
CA LEU A 62 35.69 4.14 14.73
C LEU A 62 35.36 4.90 16.02
N ARG A 63 35.97 4.50 17.14
CA ARG A 63 35.80 5.17 18.44
C ARG A 63 36.23 6.63 18.40
N ASN A 64 37.40 6.91 17.85
CA ASN A 64 37.92 8.28 17.72
C ASN A 64 36.99 9.11 16.82
N PHE A 65 36.54 8.54 15.71
CA PHE A 65 35.64 9.22 14.78
C PHE A 65 34.32 9.63 15.44
N VAL A 66 33.70 8.73 16.19
CA VAL A 66 32.45 9.03 16.91
C VAL A 66 32.69 10.07 18.00
N GLN A 67 33.82 10.01 18.69
CA GLN A 67 34.17 11.00 19.71
C GLN A 67 34.39 12.39 19.11
N ASP A 68 35.02 12.50 17.94
CA ASP A 68 35.23 13.79 17.28
C ASP A 68 33.95 14.32 16.60
N LEU A 69 33.07 13.42 16.15
CA LEU A 69 31.71 13.76 15.75
C LEU A 69 30.89 14.33 16.91
N ASP A 70 30.99 13.74 18.11
CA ASP A 70 30.37 14.26 19.33
C ASP A 70 30.79 15.70 19.60
N LYS A 71 32.12 15.93 19.63
CA LYS A 71 32.69 17.27 19.83
C LYS A 71 32.23 18.26 18.77
N ALA A 72 32.17 17.85 17.50
CA ALA A 72 31.76 18.71 16.39
C ALA A 72 30.27 19.06 16.39
N LEU A 73 29.44 18.29 17.11
CA LEU A 73 28.01 18.56 17.30
C LEU A 73 27.74 19.43 18.54
N GLN A 74 28.66 19.47 19.51
CA GLN A 74 28.52 20.32 20.68
C GLN A 74 28.36 21.80 20.28
N GLY A 75 27.27 22.42 20.74
CA GLY A 75 26.92 23.81 20.42
C GLY A 75 26.06 24.00 19.15
N LYS A 76 25.79 22.96 18.36
CA LYS A 76 24.81 23.02 17.26
C LYS A 76 23.39 22.78 17.78
N GLN A 77 22.43 23.64 17.41
CA GLN A 77 21.02 23.39 17.72
C GLN A 77 20.42 22.42 16.71
N LEU A 78 20.16 21.19 17.17
CA LEU A 78 19.50 20.16 16.37
C LEU A 78 17.98 20.22 16.59
N THR A 79 17.24 20.35 15.50
CA THR A 79 15.77 20.33 15.45
C THR A 79 15.33 19.25 14.46
N SER A 80 14.09 18.77 14.57
CA SER A 80 13.55 17.74 13.65
C SER A 80 13.61 18.16 12.18
N SER A 81 13.62 19.46 11.88
CA SER A 81 13.68 19.99 10.51
C SER A 81 15.10 20.13 9.96
N ASN A 82 16.12 20.31 10.80
CA ASN A 82 17.51 20.53 10.36
C ASN A 82 18.44 19.34 10.68
N TYR A 83 17.93 18.32 11.38
CA TYR A 83 18.70 17.22 11.93
C TYR A 83 19.53 16.49 10.86
N ASN A 84 18.87 16.01 9.79
CA ASN A 84 19.51 15.22 8.74
C ASN A 84 20.60 16.00 8.01
N GLU A 85 20.36 17.28 7.71
CA GLU A 85 21.31 18.15 7.02
C GLU A 85 22.50 18.53 7.92
N THR A 86 22.23 18.91 9.18
CA THR A 86 23.27 19.28 10.14
C THR A 86 24.18 18.10 10.46
N MET A 87 23.58 16.91 10.62
CA MET A 87 24.31 15.68 10.87
C MET A 87 25.22 15.33 9.69
N LEU A 88 24.64 15.29 8.48
CA LEU A 88 25.37 15.06 7.23
C LEU A 88 26.60 15.98 7.13
N ASN A 89 26.39 17.29 7.25
CA ASN A 89 27.47 18.26 7.10
C ASN A 89 28.58 18.07 8.15
N THR A 90 28.23 17.70 9.38
CA THR A 90 29.19 17.47 10.45
C THR A 90 30.00 16.18 10.25
N ILE A 91 29.37 15.11 9.77
CA ILE A 91 30.06 13.86 9.40
C ILE A 91 31.10 14.12 8.31
N LEU A 92 30.73 14.91 7.30
CA LEU A 92 31.63 15.25 6.20
C LEU A 92 32.77 16.15 6.62
N GLU A 93 32.55 16.98 7.64
CA GLU A 93 33.57 17.81 8.26
C GLU A 93 34.59 16.96 9.00
N VAL A 94 34.15 16.10 9.92
CA VAL A 94 35.02 15.21 10.72
C VAL A 94 35.78 14.24 9.82
N ALA A 95 35.11 13.64 8.83
CA ALA A 95 35.73 12.67 7.92
C ALA A 95 36.78 13.28 6.97
N LYS A 96 37.00 14.61 6.97
CA LYS A 96 38.13 15.22 6.24
C LYS A 96 39.46 15.03 6.96
N ASP A 97 39.46 14.75 8.26
CA ASP A 97 40.69 14.51 9.00
C ASP A 97 41.44 13.29 8.43
N PRO A 98 42.74 13.42 8.08
CA PRO A 98 43.55 12.32 7.56
C PRO A 98 43.55 11.06 8.43
N GLN A 99 43.32 11.19 9.75
CA GLN A 99 43.25 10.06 10.67
C GLN A 99 42.07 9.10 10.39
N TYR A 100 41.07 9.54 9.61
CA TYR A 100 39.87 8.80 9.23
C TYR A 100 39.88 8.36 7.75
N SER A 101 41.06 8.29 7.16
CA SER A 101 41.24 7.97 5.74
C SER A 101 40.74 6.57 5.36
N ASN A 102 40.61 5.63 6.31
CA ASN A 102 40.08 4.28 6.04
C ASN A 102 38.56 4.19 6.17
N ILE A 103 37.93 5.07 6.95
CA ILE A 103 36.46 5.06 7.16
C ILE A 103 35.70 5.23 5.85
N LYS A 104 36.12 6.18 5.01
CA LYS A 104 35.48 6.44 3.71
C LYS A 104 35.51 5.26 2.74
N PRO A 105 36.67 4.68 2.39
CA PRO A 105 36.72 3.53 1.50
C PRO A 105 36.04 2.30 2.11
N ALA A 106 36.17 2.08 3.41
CA ALA A 106 35.52 0.94 4.05
C ALA A 106 33.98 1.04 4.05
N ALA A 107 33.43 2.23 4.28
CA ALA A 107 31.99 2.47 4.16
C ALA A 107 31.47 2.11 2.77
N VAL A 108 32.21 2.49 1.73
CA VAL A 108 31.84 2.22 0.33
C VAL A 108 31.96 0.73 0.01
N ASN A 109 33.05 0.10 0.43
CA ASN A 109 33.31 -1.31 0.16
C ASN A 109 32.42 -2.26 1.00
N SER A 110 31.80 -1.75 2.06
CA SER A 110 30.82 -2.50 2.85
C SER A 110 29.46 -2.66 2.18
N LEU A 111 29.19 -1.88 1.12
CA LEU A 111 27.93 -1.92 0.39
C LEU A 111 27.96 -2.99 -0.71
N SER A 112 26.94 -3.84 -0.74
CA SER A 112 26.68 -4.73 -1.85
C SER A 112 26.09 -3.96 -3.05
N ASN A 113 26.13 -4.58 -4.23
CA ASN A 113 25.45 -4.02 -5.42
C ASN A 113 23.94 -3.84 -5.22
N GLN A 114 23.33 -4.66 -4.35
CA GLN A 114 21.93 -4.54 -3.95
C GLN A 114 21.72 -3.30 -3.08
N ASP A 115 22.59 -3.06 -2.09
CA ASP A 115 22.53 -1.88 -1.23
C ASP A 115 22.68 -0.60 -2.04
N ILE A 116 23.62 -0.59 -3.00
CA ILE A 116 23.81 0.53 -3.94
C ILE A 116 22.55 0.74 -4.80
N SER A 117 21.93 -0.34 -5.30
CA SER A 117 20.72 -0.24 -6.11
C SER A 117 19.52 0.27 -5.30
N GLN A 118 19.40 -0.12 -4.03
CA GLN A 118 18.36 0.37 -3.12
C GLN A 118 18.58 1.85 -2.84
N ILE A 119 19.81 2.26 -2.50
CA ILE A 119 20.15 3.67 -2.26
C ILE A 119 19.85 4.54 -3.49
N VAL A 120 20.25 4.10 -4.68
CA VAL A 120 20.01 4.84 -5.94
C VAL A 120 18.52 4.98 -6.26
N SER A 121 17.69 4.04 -5.80
CA SER A 121 16.23 4.08 -5.95
C SER A 121 15.51 4.75 -4.77
N GLY A 122 16.25 5.38 -3.85
CA GLY A 122 15.69 6.06 -2.68
C GLY A 122 15.18 5.13 -1.59
N GLN A 123 15.60 3.87 -1.60
CA GLN A 123 15.26 2.84 -0.63
C GLN A 123 16.42 2.61 0.35
N VAL A 124 16.09 2.29 1.60
CA VAL A 124 17.09 1.97 2.63
C VAL A 124 17.52 0.51 2.48
N PRO A 125 18.84 0.22 2.49
CA PRO A 125 19.36 -1.14 2.44
C PRO A 125 18.78 -2.08 3.49
N ASP A 126 18.53 -3.33 3.13
CA ASP A 126 17.80 -4.29 3.98
C ASP A 126 18.48 -4.55 5.34
N ASP A 127 19.81 -4.57 5.36
CA ASP A 127 20.62 -4.70 6.58
C ASP A 127 20.63 -3.44 7.45
N LEU A 128 20.24 -2.29 6.87
CA LEU A 128 20.12 -1.00 7.54
C LEU A 128 18.69 -0.63 7.96
N LYS A 129 17.67 -1.35 7.46
CA LYS A 129 16.26 -1.15 7.84
C LYS A 129 16.02 -1.35 9.34
N ASN A 130 16.71 -2.30 9.96
CA ASN A 130 16.59 -2.56 11.40
C ASN A 130 17.19 -1.42 12.23
N VAL A 131 18.26 -0.80 11.72
CA VAL A 131 18.89 0.39 12.33
C VAL A 131 18.00 1.61 12.12
N GLU A 132 17.46 1.82 10.92
CA GLU A 132 16.49 2.90 10.60
C GLU A 132 15.23 2.80 11.48
N THR A 133 14.75 1.58 11.73
CA THR A 133 13.59 1.32 12.58
C THR A 133 13.87 1.63 14.05
N ALA A 134 15.06 1.27 14.56
CA ALA A 134 15.47 1.65 15.91
C ALA A 134 15.58 3.19 16.06
N VAL A 135 16.01 3.87 15.00
CA VAL A 135 16.18 5.33 14.92
C VAL A 135 14.85 6.09 14.90
N LYS A 136 13.84 5.60 14.17
CA LYS A 136 12.51 6.24 14.09
C LYS A 136 11.72 6.16 15.39
N ASN A 137 12.06 5.23 16.27
CA ASN A 137 11.40 5.05 17.57
C ASN A 137 11.96 5.97 18.68
N VAL A 138 13.04 6.72 18.43
CA VAL A 138 13.72 7.57 19.44
C VAL A 138 13.43 9.07 19.25
N VAL A 139 12.79 9.48 18.14
CA VAL A 139 12.48 10.90 17.84
C VAL A 139 11.00 11.22 18.12
N PRO A 140 10.62 11.70 19.32
CA PRO A 140 9.42 12.53 19.45
C PRO A 140 9.70 13.95 18.91
N PRO A 141 8.72 14.63 18.31
CA PRO A 141 8.89 16.02 17.88
C PRO A 141 9.08 16.93 19.10
N VAL A 142 10.19 17.68 19.14
CA VAL A 142 10.39 18.75 20.12
C VAL A 142 9.53 19.94 19.73
N SER A 143 8.51 20.24 20.55
CA SER A 143 7.73 21.48 20.46
C SER A 143 8.60 22.69 20.80
N GLY A 144 8.69 23.65 19.89
CA GLY A 144 9.41 24.90 20.14
C GLY A 144 8.76 25.77 21.22
N GLY A 145 9.51 26.01 22.30
CA GLY A 145 9.74 27.34 22.90
C GLY A 145 8.61 28.06 23.65
N GLY A 146 8.77 28.11 24.98
CA GLY A 146 8.20 29.15 25.84
C GLY A 146 8.97 29.21 27.16
N GLY A 147 9.83 30.23 27.34
CA GLY A 147 10.68 30.39 28.52
C GLY A 147 9.95 30.94 29.74
N GLY A 148 10.56 30.75 30.92
CA GLY A 148 10.15 31.37 32.19
C GLY A 148 10.66 30.57 33.38
N GLY A 149 11.64 31.11 34.10
CA GLY A 149 12.36 30.39 35.16
C GLY A 149 11.71 30.40 36.53
N GLY A 150 12.44 29.80 37.49
CA GLY A 150 12.30 30.10 38.93
C GLY A 150 11.98 28.91 39.83
N GLY A 151 13.03 28.24 40.32
CA GLY A 151 13.26 28.01 41.76
C GLY A 151 12.38 27.05 42.57
N GLY A 152 13.05 26.18 43.34
CA GLY A 152 12.56 25.73 44.65
C GLY A 152 12.36 24.22 44.78
N GLY A 153 13.24 23.56 45.54
CA GLY A 153 13.17 22.13 45.83
C GLY A 153 12.15 21.72 46.90
N GLY A 154 12.09 20.42 47.15
CA GLY A 154 11.35 19.83 48.27
C GLY A 154 10.94 18.40 47.95
N GLY A 155 11.59 17.42 48.57
CA GLY A 155 11.34 16.00 48.34
C GLY A 155 10.17 15.41 49.15
N GLY A 156 9.91 14.14 48.86
CA GLY A 156 9.31 13.17 49.78
C GLY A 156 7.81 12.91 49.62
N GLY A 157 7.46 11.64 49.38
CA GLY A 157 6.10 11.13 49.63
C GLY A 157 5.64 10.06 48.65
N GLY A 158 6.08 8.82 48.87
CA GLY A 158 5.49 7.65 48.22
C GLY A 158 4.07 7.39 48.74
N GLY A 159 3.10 7.42 47.83
CA GLY A 159 1.74 6.93 48.04
C GLY A 159 1.28 6.30 46.73
N GLY A 160 1.19 4.96 46.71
CA GLY A 160 0.72 4.17 45.57
C GLY A 160 -0.80 4.29 45.39
N GLY A 161 -1.30 5.51 45.21
CA GLY A 161 -2.59 5.75 44.59
C GLY A 161 -2.40 5.74 43.08
N SER A 162 -3.23 5.01 42.35
CA SER A 162 -3.27 5.05 40.89
C SER A 162 -3.50 6.49 40.45
N VAL A 163 -2.44 7.15 39.96
CA VAL A 163 -2.52 8.51 39.44
C VAL A 163 -3.29 8.45 38.14
N LEU A 164 -4.48 9.05 38.11
CA LEU A 164 -5.27 9.17 36.89
C LEU A 164 -4.45 9.91 35.81
N PRO A 165 -4.60 9.53 34.52
CA PRO A 165 -3.98 10.27 33.43
C PRO A 165 -4.38 11.74 33.45
N ALA A 166 -3.43 12.61 33.09
CA ALA A 166 -3.68 14.04 32.97
C ALA A 166 -4.74 14.31 31.88
N THR A 167 -5.70 15.19 32.19
CA THR A 167 -6.69 15.67 31.24
C THR A 167 -6.21 16.90 30.50
N ILE A 168 -6.86 17.24 29.39
CA ILE A 168 -6.67 18.54 28.73
C ILE A 168 -6.97 19.66 29.74
N SER A 169 -6.20 20.74 29.70
CA SER A 169 -6.47 21.89 30.57
C SER A 169 -7.71 22.66 30.10
N ASP A 170 -8.41 23.29 31.03
CA ASP A 170 -9.60 24.08 30.69
C ASP A 170 -9.31 25.27 29.77
N SER A 171 -8.10 25.84 29.85
CA SER A 171 -7.66 26.90 28.95
C SER A 171 -7.57 26.42 27.50
N VAL A 172 -6.98 25.24 27.28
CA VAL A 172 -6.88 24.63 25.94
C VAL A 172 -8.27 24.29 25.41
N LEU A 173 -9.14 23.71 26.26
CA LEU A 173 -10.50 23.39 25.85
C LEU A 173 -11.31 24.63 25.47
N ASN A 174 -11.24 25.70 26.28
CA ASN A 174 -11.95 26.95 26.00
C ASN A 174 -11.47 27.58 24.69
N ALA A 175 -10.16 27.61 24.45
CA ALA A 175 -9.59 28.11 23.20
C ALA A 175 -10.04 27.28 21.99
N ALA A 176 -10.12 25.95 22.14
CA ALA A 176 -10.60 25.05 21.08
C ALA A 176 -12.10 25.28 20.76
N ILE A 177 -12.94 25.44 21.78
CA ILE A 177 -14.37 25.77 21.61
C ILE A 177 -14.54 27.12 20.93
N GLN A 178 -13.77 28.13 21.35
CA GLN A 178 -13.82 29.46 20.72
C GLN A 178 -13.38 29.41 19.25
N SER A 179 -12.32 28.67 18.94
CA SER A 179 -11.78 28.53 17.58
C SER A 179 -12.71 27.77 16.64
N ALA A 180 -13.52 26.85 17.18
CA ALA A 180 -14.51 26.11 16.41
C ALA A 180 -15.62 27.01 15.83
N GLY A 181 -15.89 28.16 16.47
CA GLY A 181 -16.91 29.10 16.04
C GLY A 181 -18.31 28.49 16.03
N ALA A 182 -19.15 28.87 15.04
CA ALA A 182 -20.55 28.46 15.00
C ALA A 182 -20.79 27.07 14.37
N ALA A 183 -19.83 26.53 13.61
CA ALA A 183 -20.03 25.32 12.80
C ALA A 183 -18.80 24.42 12.65
N GLY A 184 -17.61 24.85 13.09
CA GLY A 184 -16.39 24.05 13.01
C GLY A 184 -16.33 22.99 14.12
N PRO A 185 -15.51 21.94 13.96
CA PRO A 185 -15.29 20.99 15.03
C PRO A 185 -14.42 21.58 16.15
N VAL A 186 -14.72 21.24 17.40
CA VAL A 186 -13.80 21.45 18.52
C VAL A 186 -12.59 20.57 18.28
N THR A 187 -11.41 21.16 18.08
CA THR A 187 -10.20 20.40 17.73
C THR A 187 -9.27 20.29 18.93
N LEU A 188 -8.95 19.07 19.34
CA LEU A 188 -8.04 18.77 20.44
C LEU A 188 -6.91 17.86 19.96
N THR A 189 -5.69 18.15 20.40
CA THR A 189 -4.50 17.35 20.08
C THR A 189 -3.91 16.78 21.37
N ALA A 190 -3.67 15.47 21.42
CA ALA A 190 -2.96 14.86 22.53
C ALA A 190 -1.44 14.91 22.30
N ALA A 191 -0.69 15.06 23.40
CA ALA A 191 0.78 15.00 23.37
C ALA A 191 1.34 13.56 23.42
N GLY A 192 0.52 12.58 23.82
CA GLY A 192 0.88 11.16 23.89
C GLY A 192 -0.23 10.29 23.31
N ASP A 193 -0.24 9.00 23.67
CA ASP A 193 -1.14 8.00 23.08
C ASP A 193 -2.63 8.18 23.41
N SER A 194 -2.96 9.04 24.39
CA SER A 194 -4.33 9.21 24.84
C SER A 194 -4.74 10.67 24.99
N LEU A 195 -5.98 10.96 24.59
CA LEU A 195 -6.71 12.16 24.97
C LEU A 195 -7.65 11.81 26.12
N ASN A 196 -7.47 12.48 27.27
CA ASN A 196 -8.32 12.31 28.45
C ASN A 196 -9.11 13.59 28.72
N LEU A 197 -10.41 13.44 28.97
CA LEU A 197 -11.33 14.52 29.31
C LEU A 197 -12.07 14.16 30.60
N THR A 198 -12.25 15.12 31.49
CA THR A 198 -13.21 14.93 32.60
C THR A 198 -14.64 14.85 32.04
N LEU A 199 -15.57 14.29 32.82
CA LEU A 199 -16.97 14.28 32.42
C LEU A 199 -17.53 15.70 32.23
N ASP A 200 -17.10 16.67 33.03
CA ASP A 200 -17.51 18.07 32.89
C ASP A 200 -17.00 18.71 31.59
N GLN A 201 -15.76 18.40 31.21
CA GLN A 201 -15.19 18.85 29.94
C GLN A 201 -15.94 18.23 28.75
N LEU A 202 -16.26 16.94 28.82
CA LEU A 202 -17.06 16.27 27.81
C LEU A 202 -18.47 16.89 27.70
N ASN A 203 -19.13 17.16 28.83
CA ASN A 203 -20.44 17.81 28.88
C ASN A 203 -20.41 19.21 28.25
N ARG A 204 -19.36 19.99 28.52
CA ARG A 204 -19.16 21.31 27.90
C ARG A 204 -19.05 21.21 26.38
N ILE A 205 -18.31 20.23 25.85
CA ILE A 205 -18.24 19.98 24.40
C ILE A 205 -19.63 19.60 23.86
N GLN A 206 -20.34 18.68 24.53
CA GLN A 206 -21.68 18.25 24.11
C GLN A 206 -22.67 19.43 24.02
N GLN A 207 -22.62 20.36 24.97
CA GLN A 207 -23.50 21.54 25.01
C GLN A 207 -23.28 22.50 23.83
N THR A 208 -22.10 22.49 23.21
CA THR A 208 -21.87 23.26 21.98
C THR A 208 -22.67 22.74 20.79
N GLY A 209 -23.06 21.45 20.80
CA GLY A 209 -23.68 20.78 19.66
C GLY A 209 -22.71 20.48 18.49
N LEU A 210 -21.43 20.85 18.62
CA LEU A 210 -20.40 20.68 17.59
C LEU A 210 -19.75 19.29 17.67
N SER A 211 -19.13 18.87 16.57
CA SER A 211 -18.29 17.67 16.51
C SER A 211 -16.96 17.88 17.24
N LEU A 212 -16.36 16.81 17.74
CA LEU A 212 -15.02 16.80 18.33
C LEU A 212 -14.04 16.15 17.35
N LEU A 213 -13.01 16.89 16.91
CA LEU A 213 -11.90 16.35 16.12
C LEU A 213 -10.70 16.15 17.05
N VAL A 214 -10.30 14.89 17.24
CA VAL A 214 -9.16 14.52 18.07
C VAL A 214 -7.97 14.14 17.20
N ASN A 215 -6.80 14.72 17.45
CA ASN A 215 -5.55 14.37 16.78
C ASN A 215 -4.59 13.67 17.77
N ILE A 216 -4.21 12.44 17.46
CA ILE A 216 -3.24 11.65 18.23
C ILE A 216 -2.31 10.96 17.23
N HIS A 217 -1.00 11.21 17.34
CA HIS A 217 0.02 10.65 16.43
C HIS A 217 -0.26 10.87 14.94
N GLY A 218 -0.90 11.98 14.58
CA GLY A 218 -1.28 12.32 13.21
C GLY A 218 -2.55 11.63 12.70
N MET A 219 -3.06 10.60 13.40
CA MET A 219 -4.40 10.09 13.15
C MET A 219 -5.41 11.09 13.70
N GLN A 220 -6.40 11.45 12.89
CA GLN A 220 -7.52 12.27 13.37
C GLN A 220 -8.79 11.43 13.48
N VAL A 221 -9.57 11.67 14.52
CA VAL A 221 -10.86 11.03 14.75
C VAL A 221 -11.89 12.12 14.96
N LEU A 222 -12.84 12.22 14.03
CA LEU A 222 -13.98 13.12 14.11
C LEU A 222 -15.16 12.37 14.75
N LEU A 223 -15.53 12.79 15.95
CA LEU A 223 -16.69 12.31 16.69
C LEU A 223 -17.84 13.31 16.50
N PRO A 224 -18.91 12.94 15.77
CA PRO A 224 -20.10 13.78 15.66
C PRO A 224 -20.74 14.04 17.03
N SER A 225 -21.43 15.18 17.18
CA SER A 225 -22.11 15.53 18.44
C SER A 225 -23.12 14.49 18.92
N ALA A 226 -23.72 13.72 18.00
CA ALA A 226 -24.59 12.59 18.34
C ALA A 226 -23.84 11.44 19.03
N VAL A 227 -22.59 11.16 18.62
CA VAL A 227 -21.75 10.11 19.21
C VAL A 227 -21.19 10.55 20.57
N LEU A 228 -20.97 11.85 20.76
CA LEU A 228 -20.48 12.42 22.01
C LEU A 228 -21.48 12.34 23.16
N LYS A 229 -22.76 12.03 22.91
CA LYS A 229 -23.79 11.80 23.96
C LYS A 229 -23.59 10.45 24.62
N ILE A 230 -22.45 10.28 25.27
CA ILE A 230 -22.11 9.06 26.00
C ILE A 230 -22.86 9.09 27.34
N SER A 231 -23.49 7.98 27.71
CA SER A 231 -23.95 7.76 29.09
C SER A 231 -22.85 7.00 29.83
N PRO A 232 -21.91 7.70 30.49
CA PRO A 232 -20.79 7.03 31.14
C PRO A 232 -21.31 6.07 32.24
N PRO A 233 -20.69 4.88 32.38
CA PRO A 233 -21.08 3.91 33.40
C PRO A 233 -20.86 4.47 34.82
N SER A 234 -21.60 3.93 35.79
CA SER A 234 -21.49 4.34 37.19
C SER A 234 -20.04 4.22 37.68
N GLY A 235 -19.48 5.29 38.23
CA GLY A 235 -18.11 5.35 38.74
C GLY A 235 -17.07 5.87 37.75
N ALA A 236 -17.43 6.08 36.48
CA ALA A 236 -16.56 6.76 35.52
C ALA A 236 -16.32 8.24 35.92
N VAL A 237 -15.08 8.69 35.78
CA VAL A 237 -14.64 10.07 36.08
C VAL A 237 -13.97 10.75 34.87
N GLN A 238 -13.46 9.98 33.91
CA GLN A 238 -12.88 10.49 32.67
C GLN A 238 -13.34 9.70 31.45
N PHE A 239 -13.45 10.39 30.31
CA PHE A 239 -13.49 9.78 28.99
C PHE A 239 -12.08 9.74 28.42
N GLN A 240 -11.73 8.63 27.77
CA GLN A 240 -10.43 8.44 27.13
C GLN A 240 -10.60 7.96 25.69
N LEU A 241 -9.87 8.60 24.79
CA LEU A 241 -9.62 8.11 23.43
C LEU A 241 -8.13 7.82 23.29
N THR A 242 -7.80 6.61 22.85
CA THR A 242 -6.41 6.13 22.73
C THR A 242 -6.11 5.75 21.30
N VAL A 243 -4.97 6.19 20.80
CA VAL A 243 -4.39 5.76 19.52
C VAL A 243 -2.97 5.32 19.78
N GLN A 244 -2.67 4.07 19.46
CA GLN A 244 -1.33 3.50 19.54
C GLN A 244 -0.84 3.14 18.13
N GLN A 245 0.39 3.50 17.79
CA GLN A 245 1.04 2.97 16.61
C GLN A 245 1.61 1.59 16.93
N ALA A 246 1.36 0.61 16.06
CA ALA A 246 1.93 -0.72 16.22
C ALA A 246 3.45 -0.66 16.03
N VAL A 247 4.18 -1.41 16.86
CA VAL A 247 5.62 -1.57 16.72
C VAL A 247 5.94 -2.48 15.54
N TYR A 248 7.11 -2.30 14.94
CA TYR A 248 7.50 -2.97 13.69
C TYR A 248 7.33 -4.50 13.70
N GLN A 249 7.67 -5.16 14.82
CA GLN A 249 7.56 -6.62 14.93
C GLN A 249 6.10 -7.07 14.78
N ASP A 250 5.17 -6.38 15.44
CA ASP A 250 3.73 -6.64 15.31
C ASP A 250 3.24 -6.33 13.89
N VAL A 251 3.80 -5.30 13.25
CA VAL A 251 3.43 -4.94 11.87
C VAL A 251 3.77 -6.07 10.90
N GLN A 252 4.92 -6.72 11.05
CA GLN A 252 5.28 -7.86 10.20
C GLN A 252 4.26 -9.00 10.32
N ASP A 253 3.87 -9.35 11.54
CA ASP A 253 2.88 -10.40 11.80
C ASP A 253 1.49 -10.02 11.28
N LEU A 254 1.09 -8.76 11.48
CA LEU A 254 -0.19 -8.24 10.98
C LEU A 254 -0.24 -8.28 9.45
N LEU A 255 0.87 -8.00 8.76
CA LEU A 255 0.92 -7.95 7.30
C LEU A 255 1.04 -9.33 6.64
N GLN A 256 1.27 -10.42 7.38
CA GLN A 256 1.40 -11.77 6.79
C GLN A 256 0.20 -12.15 5.92
N SER A 257 -1.02 -11.86 6.38
CA SER A 257 -2.26 -12.18 5.66
C SER A 257 -2.40 -11.42 4.32
N VAL A 258 -1.67 -10.33 4.11
CA VAL A 258 -1.69 -9.49 2.90
C VAL A 258 -0.35 -9.42 2.18
N SER A 259 0.63 -10.23 2.60
CA SER A 259 1.98 -10.26 2.06
C SER A 259 1.96 -10.48 0.55
N GLY A 260 2.72 -9.67 -0.20
CA GLY A 260 2.79 -9.73 -1.66
C GLY A 260 1.55 -9.26 -2.43
N ARG A 261 0.43 -8.94 -1.75
CA ARG A 261 -0.80 -8.39 -2.34
C ARG A 261 -0.98 -6.92 -2.04
N CYS A 262 -0.48 -6.47 -0.90
CA CYS A 262 -0.60 -5.10 -0.44
C CYS A 262 0.74 -4.60 0.08
N LYS A 263 0.94 -3.29 -0.02
CA LYS A 263 2.03 -2.56 0.60
C LYS A 263 1.43 -1.65 1.67
N LEU A 264 2.01 -1.69 2.87
CA LEU A 264 1.67 -0.74 3.92
C LEU A 264 2.19 0.66 3.55
N ASP A 265 1.31 1.65 3.57
CA ASP A 265 1.64 3.06 3.32
C ASP A 265 1.34 3.90 4.56
N GLY A 266 2.28 3.88 5.51
CA GLY A 266 2.17 4.60 6.77
C GLY A 266 2.25 3.64 7.95
N ASN A 267 1.48 3.93 8.99
CA ASN A 267 1.51 3.16 10.23
C ASN A 267 0.24 2.31 10.38
N VAL A 268 0.37 1.23 11.14
CA VAL A 268 -0.80 0.53 11.69
C VAL A 268 -1.15 1.19 13.02
N TYR A 269 -2.39 1.62 13.16
CA TYR A 269 -2.90 2.29 14.36
C TYR A 269 -3.90 1.39 15.08
N THR A 270 -3.88 1.37 16.40
CA THR A 270 -4.93 0.80 17.24
C THR A 270 -5.74 1.93 17.84
N LEU A 271 -7.00 2.06 17.43
CA LEU A 271 -7.96 3.02 17.98
C LEU A 271 -8.80 2.34 19.07
N ALA A 272 -8.84 2.94 20.25
CA ALA A 272 -9.69 2.50 21.35
C ALA A 272 -10.36 3.71 22.03
N ALA A 273 -11.55 3.49 22.56
CA ALA A 273 -12.24 4.45 23.40
C ALA A 273 -12.66 3.76 24.71
N GLY A 274 -12.83 4.54 25.77
CA GLY A 274 -13.26 4.01 27.06
C GLY A 274 -13.53 5.11 28.07
N THR A 275 -13.88 4.68 29.28
CA THR A 275 -13.97 5.55 30.45
C THR A 275 -13.06 5.04 31.55
N LEU A 276 -12.49 5.94 32.35
CA LEU A 276 -11.73 5.59 33.54
C LEU A 276 -12.57 5.82 34.79
N ALA A 277 -12.54 4.90 35.73
CA ALA A 277 -13.06 5.13 37.08
C ALA A 277 -12.04 5.82 37.97
N GLY A 278 -12.46 6.30 39.15
CA GLY A 278 -11.61 7.07 40.08
C GLY A 278 -10.38 6.30 40.59
N ASP A 279 -10.38 4.97 40.51
CA ASP A 279 -9.26 4.09 40.84
C ASP A 279 -8.31 3.83 39.65
N GLY A 280 -8.56 4.44 38.49
CA GLY A 280 -7.77 4.27 37.26
C GLY A 280 -8.15 3.05 36.42
N SER A 281 -9.16 2.27 36.81
CA SER A 281 -9.63 1.15 36.00
C SER A 281 -10.27 1.64 34.69
N VAL A 282 -9.86 1.04 33.57
CA VAL A 282 -10.35 1.37 32.22
C VAL A 282 -11.52 0.45 31.86
N GLN A 283 -12.68 1.04 31.58
CA GLN A 283 -13.79 0.34 30.96
C GLN A 283 -13.80 0.61 29.45
N SER A 284 -13.49 -0.43 28.68
CA SER A 284 -13.42 -0.37 27.21
C SER A 284 -14.80 -0.13 26.58
N MET A 285 -14.82 0.71 25.55
CA MET A 285 -15.93 0.92 24.64
C MET A 285 -15.55 0.37 23.26
N PRO A 286 -15.81 -0.92 22.98
CA PRO A 286 -15.39 -1.56 21.73
C PRO A 286 -16.10 -0.99 20.50
N GLN A 287 -17.26 -0.36 20.70
CA GLN A 287 -18.05 0.33 19.69
C GLN A 287 -18.46 1.71 20.18
N PHE A 288 -18.47 2.66 19.25
CA PHE A 288 -19.00 4.00 19.45
C PHE A 288 -20.54 3.94 19.36
N GLY A 289 -21.22 4.89 20.02
CA GLY A 289 -22.68 5.03 19.96
C GLY A 289 -23.24 5.44 18.58
N GLY A 290 -22.38 5.57 17.56
CA GLY A 290 -22.71 5.91 16.18
C GLY A 290 -21.48 5.91 15.29
N GLN A 291 -21.60 6.36 14.04
CA GLN A 291 -20.46 6.44 13.12
C GLN A 291 -19.52 7.59 13.51
N VAL A 292 -18.24 7.27 13.58
CA VAL A 292 -17.14 8.24 13.65
C VAL A 292 -16.38 8.25 12.31
N THR A 293 -15.73 9.36 11.98
CA THR A 293 -14.85 9.44 10.81
C THR A 293 -13.40 9.38 11.28
N VAL A 294 -12.64 8.44 10.73
CA VAL A 294 -11.19 8.32 10.96
C VAL A 294 -10.48 8.88 9.75
N LEU A 295 -9.48 9.73 9.98
CA LEU A 295 -8.62 10.30 8.96
C LEU A 295 -7.19 9.80 9.23
N LEU A 296 -6.71 8.97 8.31
CA LEU A 296 -5.36 8.41 8.36
C LEU A 296 -4.40 9.30 7.55
N PRO A 297 -3.27 9.74 8.12
CA PRO A 297 -2.30 10.54 7.39
C PRO A 297 -1.64 9.71 6.30
N VAL A 298 -1.61 10.24 5.08
CA VAL A 298 -0.93 9.62 3.94
C VAL A 298 0.51 10.12 3.90
N PRO A 299 1.52 9.23 3.98
CA PRO A 299 2.92 9.62 3.82
C PRO A 299 3.16 10.30 2.46
N ALA A 300 4.07 11.27 2.40
CA ALA A 300 4.37 12.02 1.17
C ALA A 300 4.64 11.11 -0.04
N ALA A 301 5.37 10.00 0.18
CA ALA A 301 5.67 9.02 -0.86
C ALA A 301 4.44 8.30 -1.44
N ALA A 302 3.34 8.24 -0.69
CA ALA A 302 2.10 7.55 -1.06
C ALA A 302 1.00 8.50 -1.57
N GLN A 303 1.20 9.81 -1.54
CA GLN A 303 0.16 10.79 -1.91
C GLN A 303 -0.30 10.66 -3.36
N ASN A 304 0.62 10.38 -4.30
CA ASN A 304 0.25 10.13 -5.71
C ASN A 304 -0.57 8.85 -5.87
N ALA A 305 -0.20 7.79 -5.14
CA ALA A 305 -0.93 6.52 -5.14
C ALA A 305 -2.33 6.69 -4.53
N ALA A 306 -2.45 7.43 -3.44
CA ALA A 306 -3.72 7.79 -2.81
C ALA A 306 -4.61 8.64 -3.73
N ALA A 307 -4.04 9.65 -4.40
CA ALA A 307 -4.75 10.47 -5.38
C ALA A 307 -5.27 9.65 -6.57
N SER A 308 -4.55 8.59 -6.96
CA SER A 308 -4.99 7.64 -8.00
C SER A 308 -5.98 6.57 -7.50
N GLY A 309 -6.36 6.62 -6.22
CA GLY A 309 -7.32 5.69 -5.61
C GLY A 309 -6.75 4.32 -5.23
N LYS A 310 -5.42 4.13 -5.28
CA LYS A 310 -4.77 2.84 -4.97
C LYS A 310 -4.58 2.58 -3.48
N VAL A 311 -4.43 3.64 -2.70
CA VAL A 311 -4.29 3.58 -1.25
C VAL A 311 -5.68 3.66 -0.63
N LYS A 312 -6.05 2.64 0.15
CA LYS A 312 -7.34 2.55 0.86
C LYS A 312 -7.10 2.37 2.35
N ALA A 313 -8.10 2.70 3.15
CA ALA A 313 -8.16 2.36 4.56
C ALA A 313 -8.57 0.89 4.73
N TRP A 314 -7.92 0.20 5.65
CA TRP A 314 -8.17 -1.20 5.96
C TRP A 314 -8.29 -1.39 7.47
N ARG A 315 -9.03 -2.43 7.86
CA ARG A 315 -9.26 -2.81 9.25
C ARG A 315 -8.80 -4.24 9.49
N TYR A 316 -8.20 -4.50 10.65
CA TYR A 316 -7.75 -5.83 11.05
C TYR A 316 -8.59 -6.40 12.21
N LEU A 317 -9.18 -7.58 11.98
CA LEU A 317 -9.94 -8.38 12.95
C LEU A 317 -9.53 -9.87 12.89
N GLY A 318 -8.23 -10.14 12.82
CA GLY A 318 -7.67 -11.45 12.50
C GLY A 318 -7.28 -11.56 11.01
N GLU A 319 -8.05 -10.89 10.15
CA GLU A 319 -7.70 -10.65 8.74
C GLU A 319 -7.93 -9.17 8.38
N TRP A 320 -7.23 -8.69 7.34
CA TRP A 320 -7.41 -7.35 6.80
C TRP A 320 -8.63 -7.28 5.88
N THR A 321 -9.53 -6.34 6.16
CA THR A 321 -10.69 -6.01 5.33
C THR A 321 -10.60 -4.57 4.83
N GLU A 322 -10.80 -4.35 3.54
CA GLU A 322 -10.82 -3.01 2.95
C GLU A 322 -12.06 -2.24 3.43
N MET A 323 -11.86 -1.02 3.93
CA MET A 323 -12.90 -0.09 4.37
C MET A 323 -13.16 1.02 3.33
N GLY A 324 -12.39 1.03 2.24
CA GLY A 324 -12.43 2.04 1.19
C GLY A 324 -11.76 3.33 1.63
N GLY A 325 -12.50 4.44 1.53
CA GLY A 325 -12.04 5.77 1.95
C GLY A 325 -11.69 6.71 0.81
N THR A 326 -11.72 8.00 1.15
CA THR A 326 -11.53 9.12 0.23
C THR A 326 -10.28 9.89 0.61
N TYR A 327 -9.34 10.02 -0.33
CA TYR A 327 -8.16 10.86 -0.17
C TYR A 327 -8.52 12.33 -0.38
N ASP A 328 -8.10 13.18 0.56
CA ASP A 328 -8.14 14.64 0.44
C ASP A 328 -6.70 15.18 0.36
N SER A 329 -6.38 15.80 -0.77
CA SER A 329 -5.06 16.38 -1.02
C SER A 329 -4.77 17.62 -0.17
N THR A 330 -5.80 18.27 0.38
CA THR A 330 -5.65 19.45 1.24
C THR A 330 -5.17 19.05 2.63
N SER A 331 -5.86 18.08 3.24
CA SER A 331 -5.47 17.55 4.56
C SER A 331 -4.34 16.51 4.48
N GLY A 332 -4.09 15.91 3.31
CA GLY A 332 -3.12 14.82 3.15
C GLY A 332 -3.58 13.54 3.85
N THR A 333 -4.89 13.32 3.96
CA THR A 333 -5.45 12.18 4.69
C THR A 333 -6.39 11.33 3.82
N VAL A 334 -6.50 10.05 4.16
CA VAL A 334 -7.59 9.19 3.69
C VAL A 334 -8.63 9.10 4.80
N SER A 335 -9.86 9.49 4.50
CA SER A 335 -10.99 9.48 5.43
C SER A 335 -11.91 8.29 5.20
N PHE A 336 -12.36 7.64 6.27
CA PHE A 336 -13.35 6.55 6.24
C PHE A 336 -14.23 6.55 7.50
N ALA A 337 -15.42 5.98 7.41
CA ALA A 337 -16.34 5.87 8.54
C ALA A 337 -16.23 4.51 9.22
N THR A 338 -16.34 4.48 10.56
CA THR A 338 -16.41 3.25 11.35
C THR A 338 -17.28 3.47 12.59
N GLN A 339 -17.83 2.39 13.15
CA GLN A 339 -18.51 2.42 14.46
C GLN A 339 -17.69 1.70 15.54
N GLN A 340 -16.55 1.11 15.19
CA GLN A 340 -15.82 0.23 16.09
C GLN A 340 -14.39 0.72 16.31
N GLY A 341 -13.85 0.43 17.49
CA GLY A 341 -12.41 0.48 17.69
C GLY A 341 -11.69 -0.64 16.92
N GLY A 342 -10.37 -0.69 17.07
CA GLY A 342 -9.54 -1.76 16.52
C GLY A 342 -8.36 -1.25 15.73
N LYS A 343 -7.73 -2.16 14.99
CA LYS A 343 -6.52 -1.90 14.21
C LYS A 343 -6.87 -1.42 12.80
N TYR A 344 -6.23 -0.35 12.37
CA TYR A 344 -6.44 0.31 11.08
C TYR A 344 -5.12 0.65 10.41
N ALA A 345 -5.09 0.61 9.07
CA ALA A 345 -3.92 0.97 8.29
C ALA A 345 -4.30 1.49 6.91
N LEU A 346 -3.36 2.15 6.25
CA LEU A 346 -3.43 2.44 4.82
C LEU A 346 -2.66 1.37 4.05
N LEU A 347 -3.34 0.65 3.17
CA LEU A 347 -2.72 -0.32 2.30
C LEU A 347 -2.90 0.12 0.84
N GLU A 348 -1.79 0.19 0.11
CA GLU A 348 -1.79 0.21 -1.35
C GLU A 348 -1.95 -1.22 -1.84
N THR A 349 -3.03 -1.47 -2.58
CA THR A 349 -3.14 -2.75 -3.28
C THR A 349 -2.03 -2.77 -4.32
N LEU A 350 -1.07 -3.68 -4.13
CA LEU A 350 -0.07 -3.94 -5.14
C LEU A 350 -0.83 -4.55 -6.30
N VAL A 351 -0.99 -3.78 -7.37
CA VAL A 351 -1.11 -4.39 -8.69
C VAL A 351 0.19 -5.16 -8.80
N GLN A 352 0.14 -6.47 -8.51
CA GLN A 352 1.23 -7.32 -8.94
C GLN A 352 1.39 -6.97 -10.43
N PRO A 353 2.59 -6.56 -10.88
CA PRO A 353 2.89 -6.82 -12.27
C PRO A 353 2.54 -8.30 -12.37
N GLN A 354 1.53 -8.71 -13.15
CA GLN A 354 1.58 -10.11 -13.54
C GLN A 354 2.99 -10.27 -14.08
N PRO A 355 3.73 -11.25 -13.55
CA PRO A 355 5.11 -11.41 -13.91
C PRO A 355 5.22 -11.24 -15.43
N GLN A 356 6.09 -10.34 -15.89
CA GLN A 356 6.73 -10.66 -17.17
C GLN A 356 7.16 -12.12 -17.01
N PRO A 357 6.80 -13.03 -17.92
CA PRO A 357 7.00 -14.46 -17.71
C PRO A 357 8.49 -14.73 -17.44
N GLN A 358 8.83 -14.79 -16.15
CA GLN A 358 10.05 -15.39 -15.63
C GLN A 358 9.60 -16.74 -15.05
N PRO A 359 10.38 -17.80 -15.31
CA PRO A 359 9.95 -19.16 -15.08
C PRO A 359 9.85 -19.44 -13.57
N GLN A 360 8.65 -19.28 -13.00
CA GLN A 360 8.25 -20.14 -11.90
C GLN A 360 8.23 -21.57 -12.43
N PRO A 361 8.52 -22.60 -11.61
CA PRO A 361 8.54 -23.99 -12.07
C PRO A 361 7.21 -24.28 -12.76
N GLN A 362 7.25 -24.25 -14.10
CA GLN A 362 6.09 -24.51 -14.91
C GLN A 362 5.74 -25.95 -14.58
N SER A 363 4.54 -26.17 -14.06
CA SER A 363 3.89 -27.46 -14.29
C SER A 363 4.06 -27.71 -15.78
N GLN A 364 4.74 -28.80 -16.14
CA GLN A 364 4.96 -29.17 -17.53
C GLN A 364 3.64 -28.98 -18.30
N PRO A 365 3.68 -28.42 -19.53
CA PRO A 365 2.46 -28.27 -20.32
C PRO A 365 1.68 -29.59 -20.34
N GLY A 366 0.45 -29.60 -19.81
CA GLY A 366 -0.39 -30.81 -19.72
C GLY A 366 -0.48 -31.52 -18.37
N GLN A 367 -0.13 -30.87 -17.24
CA GLN A 367 -0.25 -31.47 -15.90
C GLN A 367 -1.07 -30.62 -14.91
N PHE A 368 -2.20 -30.06 -15.34
CA PHE A 368 -3.11 -29.42 -14.40
C PHE A 368 -3.95 -30.48 -13.67
N THR A 369 -3.86 -30.50 -12.35
CA THR A 369 -4.50 -31.52 -11.51
C THR A 369 -6.02 -31.34 -11.41
N ASP A 370 -6.51 -30.12 -11.57
CA ASP A 370 -7.90 -29.69 -11.44
C ASP A 370 -8.71 -29.77 -12.76
N ILE A 371 -8.11 -30.28 -13.84
CA ILE A 371 -8.81 -30.52 -15.12
C ILE A 371 -8.96 -32.00 -15.44
N ASN A 372 -8.56 -32.91 -14.56
CA ASN A 372 -8.68 -34.35 -14.79
C ASN A 372 -10.15 -34.77 -14.95
N GLY A 373 -10.52 -35.29 -16.12
CA GLY A 373 -11.90 -35.65 -16.46
C GLY A 373 -12.80 -34.44 -16.77
N HIS A 374 -12.22 -33.24 -16.83
CA HIS A 374 -12.93 -32.03 -17.19
C HIS A 374 -13.20 -31.98 -18.70
N TRP A 375 -14.38 -31.51 -19.10
CA TRP A 375 -14.82 -31.52 -20.50
C TRP A 375 -13.91 -30.72 -21.45
N ALA A 376 -13.22 -29.70 -20.93
CA ALA A 376 -12.30 -28.84 -21.68
C ALA A 376 -10.81 -29.26 -21.58
N GLN A 377 -10.52 -30.40 -20.94
CA GLN A 377 -9.15 -30.81 -20.63
C GLN A 377 -8.26 -30.83 -21.87
N GLN A 378 -8.73 -31.46 -22.95
CA GLN A 378 -7.95 -31.62 -24.18
C GLN A 378 -7.57 -30.27 -24.81
N GLU A 379 -8.52 -29.33 -24.87
CA GLU A 379 -8.29 -27.99 -25.42
C GLU A 379 -7.37 -27.16 -24.51
N ILE A 380 -7.51 -27.29 -23.19
CA ILE A 380 -6.63 -26.63 -22.22
C ILE A 380 -5.20 -27.12 -22.38
N ASP A 381 -4.99 -28.43 -22.44
CA ASP A 381 -3.66 -29.03 -22.62
C ASP A 381 -3.04 -28.60 -23.95
N ALA A 382 -3.80 -28.63 -25.05
CA ALA A 382 -3.31 -28.22 -26.37
C ALA A 382 -2.90 -26.73 -26.42
N MET A 383 -3.68 -25.85 -25.78
CA MET A 383 -3.39 -24.41 -25.72
C MET A 383 -2.23 -24.10 -24.77
N ALA A 384 -2.06 -24.89 -23.71
CA ALA A 384 -0.94 -24.78 -22.78
C ALA A 384 0.38 -25.22 -23.43
N VAL A 385 0.37 -26.34 -24.17
CA VAL A 385 1.53 -26.81 -24.96
C VAL A 385 1.99 -25.76 -25.98
N LYS A 386 1.04 -25.03 -26.58
CA LYS A 386 1.33 -23.93 -27.50
C LYS A 386 1.76 -22.63 -26.80
N GLY A 387 1.74 -22.59 -25.46
CA GLY A 387 2.13 -21.41 -24.68
C GLY A 387 1.12 -20.27 -24.69
N PHE A 388 -0.11 -20.50 -25.15
CA PHE A 388 -1.14 -19.45 -25.20
C PHE A 388 -1.84 -19.26 -23.86
N VAL A 389 -2.01 -20.34 -23.08
CA VAL A 389 -2.59 -20.30 -21.74
C VAL A 389 -1.62 -20.88 -20.71
N SER A 390 -1.76 -20.44 -19.46
CA SER A 390 -0.96 -20.90 -18.33
C SER A 390 -1.84 -21.14 -17.10
N GLY A 391 -1.35 -21.98 -16.19
CA GLY A 391 -2.01 -22.21 -14.90
C GLY A 391 -1.98 -21.00 -13.98
N VAL A 392 -2.66 -21.13 -12.85
CA VAL A 392 -2.75 -20.11 -11.79
C VAL A 392 -1.77 -20.36 -10.63
N GLY A 393 -0.91 -21.38 -10.74
CA GLY A 393 0.00 -21.85 -9.70
C GLY A 393 -0.36 -23.23 -9.18
N GLU A 394 0.54 -23.84 -8.40
CA GLU A 394 0.30 -25.12 -7.68
C GLU A 394 -0.18 -26.29 -8.55
N GLY A 395 0.16 -26.32 -9.84
CA GLY A 395 -0.34 -27.35 -10.76
C GLY A 395 -1.85 -27.26 -11.04
N LYS A 396 -2.43 -26.05 -10.97
CA LYS A 396 -3.86 -25.80 -11.24
C LYS A 396 -4.07 -24.86 -12.43
N PHE A 397 -5.15 -25.08 -13.18
CA PHE A 397 -5.61 -24.23 -14.27
C PHE A 397 -6.74 -23.28 -13.86
N ALA A 398 -7.56 -23.67 -12.88
CA ALA A 398 -8.81 -23.07 -12.47
C ALA A 398 -9.85 -22.98 -13.62
N PRO A 399 -10.33 -24.10 -14.18
CA PRO A 399 -11.19 -24.11 -15.37
C PRO A 399 -12.51 -23.35 -15.18
N GLU A 400 -13.08 -23.39 -13.97
CA GLU A 400 -14.36 -22.76 -13.63
C GLU A 400 -14.23 -21.30 -13.19
N ALA A 401 -13.01 -20.80 -12.97
CA ALA A 401 -12.81 -19.39 -12.62
C ALA A 401 -13.16 -18.51 -13.83
N THR A 402 -13.78 -17.36 -13.57
CA THR A 402 -14.09 -16.37 -14.60
C THR A 402 -12.83 -15.66 -15.10
N ILE A 403 -12.80 -15.31 -16.38
CA ILE A 403 -11.66 -14.64 -17.00
C ILE A 403 -11.92 -13.15 -17.24
N THR A 404 -10.92 -12.32 -16.97
CA THR A 404 -11.00 -10.87 -17.20
C THR A 404 -10.82 -10.52 -18.67
N ARG A 405 -11.30 -9.33 -19.04
CA ARG A 405 -11.18 -8.80 -20.40
C ARG A 405 -9.72 -8.59 -20.81
N ALA A 406 -8.85 -8.19 -19.88
CA ALA A 406 -7.41 -8.01 -20.13
C ALA A 406 -6.68 -9.35 -20.35
N GLU A 407 -7.03 -10.39 -19.60
CA GLU A 407 -6.48 -11.73 -19.79
C GLU A 407 -6.85 -12.30 -21.15
N PHE A 408 -8.14 -12.23 -21.51
CA PHE A 408 -8.60 -12.70 -22.82
C PHE A 408 -7.94 -11.95 -23.98
N ALA A 409 -7.88 -10.61 -23.89
CA ALA A 409 -7.23 -9.78 -24.91
C ALA A 409 -5.73 -10.08 -25.06
N THR A 410 -5.06 -10.43 -23.96
CA THR A 410 -3.64 -10.80 -23.99
C THR A 410 -3.42 -12.15 -24.67
N ILE A 411 -4.25 -13.15 -24.39
CA ILE A 411 -4.17 -14.46 -25.06
C ILE A 411 -4.46 -14.29 -26.56
N LEU A 412 -5.49 -13.51 -26.91
CA LEU A 412 -5.84 -13.17 -28.28
C LEU A 412 -4.67 -12.50 -29.03
N ALA A 413 -4.00 -11.53 -28.41
CA ALA A 413 -2.86 -10.84 -29.00
C ALA A 413 -1.69 -11.81 -29.28
N ARG A 414 -1.41 -12.73 -28.36
CA ARG A 414 -0.37 -13.76 -28.52
C ARG A 414 -0.71 -14.73 -29.64
N MET A 415 -1.95 -15.21 -29.69
CA MET A 415 -2.42 -16.06 -30.80
C MET A 415 -2.29 -15.37 -32.15
N ALA A 416 -2.51 -14.06 -32.17
CA ALA A 416 -2.38 -13.23 -33.36
C ALA A 416 -0.91 -12.87 -33.69
N GLY A 417 0.08 -13.45 -32.99
CA GLY A 417 1.51 -13.23 -33.23
C GLY A 417 1.98 -11.80 -32.92
N LEU A 418 1.24 -11.04 -32.11
CA LEU A 418 1.54 -9.64 -31.85
C LEU A 418 2.62 -9.49 -30.77
N THR A 419 3.48 -8.49 -30.98
CA THR A 419 4.45 -8.03 -29.98
C THR A 419 3.88 -6.89 -29.16
N ALA A 420 4.34 -6.75 -27.91
CA ALA A 420 3.84 -5.73 -27.00
C ALA A 420 4.00 -4.31 -27.57
N ALA A 421 2.91 -3.54 -27.61
CA ALA A 421 2.87 -2.15 -28.07
C ALA A 421 2.12 -1.26 -27.06
N PRO A 422 2.77 -0.88 -25.94
CA PRO A 422 2.13 -0.20 -24.80
C PRO A 422 1.47 1.14 -25.14
N ASP A 423 1.94 1.80 -26.20
CA ASP A 423 1.44 3.07 -26.69
C ASP A 423 0.02 2.96 -27.27
N GLY A 424 -0.35 1.79 -27.80
CA GLY A 424 -1.71 1.53 -28.31
C GLY A 424 -2.81 1.61 -27.23
N ALA A 425 -2.44 1.52 -25.95
CA ALA A 425 -3.36 1.60 -24.82
C ALA A 425 -3.36 2.97 -24.11
N VAL A 426 -2.57 3.96 -24.56
CA VAL A 426 -2.40 5.27 -23.89
C VAL A 426 -3.72 6.02 -23.72
N ARG A 427 -4.66 5.86 -24.65
CA ARG A 427 -5.96 6.54 -24.60
C ARG A 427 -6.89 6.03 -23.49
N PHE A 428 -6.57 4.89 -22.87
CA PHE A 428 -7.39 4.30 -21.83
C PHE A 428 -6.87 4.70 -20.45
N SER A 429 -7.66 5.50 -19.71
CA SER A 429 -7.26 6.01 -18.40
C SER A 429 -7.18 4.91 -17.34
N ASP A 430 -7.89 3.82 -17.54
CA ASP A 430 -7.94 2.65 -16.67
C ASP A 430 -6.96 1.54 -17.08
N VAL A 431 -6.03 1.83 -17.99
CA VAL A 431 -4.88 0.96 -18.30
C VAL A 431 -3.60 1.64 -17.80
N PRO A 432 -3.12 1.32 -16.58
CA PRO A 432 -1.91 1.90 -16.02
C PRO A 432 -0.68 1.67 -16.89
N ALA A 433 0.29 2.60 -16.84
CA ALA A 433 1.53 2.51 -17.61
C ALA A 433 2.37 1.25 -17.29
N ASN A 434 2.29 0.79 -16.04
CA ASN A 434 3.00 -0.38 -15.52
C ASN A 434 2.14 -1.66 -15.49
N ALA A 435 0.92 -1.63 -16.03
CA ALA A 435 0.08 -2.83 -16.07
C ALA A 435 0.69 -3.88 -17.00
N TRP A 436 0.78 -5.12 -16.52
CA TRP A 436 1.34 -6.25 -17.25
C TRP A 436 0.68 -6.47 -18.62
N TYR A 437 -0.62 -6.21 -18.71
CA TYR A 437 -1.42 -6.38 -19.94
C TYR A 437 -1.26 -5.20 -20.89
N ARG A 438 -0.70 -4.06 -20.47
CA ARG A 438 -0.67 -2.83 -21.27
C ARG A 438 -0.08 -3.05 -22.65
N GLY A 439 1.04 -3.77 -22.70
CA GLY A 439 1.73 -4.06 -23.96
C GLY A 439 0.85 -4.85 -24.93
N MET A 440 0.26 -5.94 -24.47
CA MET A 440 -0.54 -6.84 -25.31
C MET A 440 -1.92 -6.28 -25.64
N VAL A 441 -2.56 -5.59 -24.68
CA VAL A 441 -3.79 -4.83 -24.93
C VAL A 441 -3.53 -3.74 -25.97
N GLY A 442 -2.47 -2.95 -25.81
CA GLY A 442 -2.13 -1.90 -26.78
C GLY A 442 -1.84 -2.46 -28.18
N ALA A 443 -1.18 -3.61 -28.27
CA ALA A 443 -0.97 -4.32 -29.54
C ALA A 443 -2.29 -4.77 -30.16
N ALA A 444 -3.18 -5.41 -29.39
CA ALA A 444 -4.48 -5.85 -29.86
C ALA A 444 -5.37 -4.67 -30.31
N VAL A 445 -5.27 -3.53 -29.64
CA VAL A 445 -5.99 -2.29 -30.01
C VAL A 445 -5.49 -1.77 -31.35
N LYS A 446 -4.16 -1.67 -31.53
CA LYS A 446 -3.54 -1.25 -32.80
C LYS A 446 -3.89 -2.18 -33.96
N ALA A 447 -3.94 -3.48 -33.69
CA ALA A 447 -4.33 -4.48 -34.66
C ALA A 447 -5.85 -4.53 -34.93
N GLY A 448 -6.65 -3.70 -34.25
CA GLY A 448 -8.11 -3.67 -34.43
C GLY A 448 -8.84 -4.90 -33.87
N LEU A 449 -8.16 -5.75 -33.10
CA LEU A 449 -8.73 -6.97 -32.52
C LEU A 449 -9.66 -6.67 -31.33
N VAL A 450 -9.32 -5.62 -30.57
CA VAL A 450 -10.10 -5.19 -29.40
C VAL A 450 -10.35 -3.68 -29.44
N SER A 451 -11.48 -3.28 -28.86
CA SER A 451 -11.85 -1.88 -28.62
C SER A 451 -12.07 -1.64 -27.13
N GLY A 452 -12.05 -0.37 -26.71
CA GLY A 452 -12.53 0.03 -25.38
C GLY A 452 -14.04 -0.20 -25.22
N VAL A 453 -14.50 -0.19 -23.98
CA VAL A 453 -15.94 -0.11 -23.65
C VAL A 453 -16.46 1.33 -23.82
N SER A 454 -15.55 2.30 -23.82
CA SER A 454 -15.79 3.68 -24.23
C SER A 454 -14.57 4.23 -24.99
N ALA A 455 -14.60 5.50 -25.38
CA ALA A 455 -13.47 6.17 -26.03
C ALA A 455 -12.20 6.20 -25.14
N HIS A 456 -12.38 6.23 -23.82
CA HIS A 456 -11.30 6.43 -22.84
C HIS A 456 -11.19 5.30 -21.80
N GLN A 457 -11.99 4.25 -21.91
CA GLN A 457 -12.00 3.15 -20.94
C GLN A 457 -11.89 1.79 -21.62
N PHE A 458 -10.98 0.94 -21.14
CA PHE A 458 -10.83 -0.44 -21.58
C PHE A 458 -11.56 -1.45 -20.68
N ALA A 459 -11.79 -1.15 -19.41
CA ALA A 459 -12.33 -2.05 -18.40
C ALA A 459 -11.52 -3.36 -18.28
N PRO A 460 -10.22 -3.31 -17.94
CA PRO A 460 -9.34 -4.48 -17.96
C PRO A 460 -9.66 -5.53 -16.89
N GLY A 461 -10.15 -5.09 -15.72
CA GLY A 461 -10.52 -5.97 -14.60
C GLY A 461 -11.94 -6.53 -14.68
N GLU A 462 -12.76 -6.03 -15.61
CA GLU A 462 -14.12 -6.56 -15.81
C GLU A 462 -14.06 -7.96 -16.42
N LEU A 463 -15.01 -8.80 -16.03
CA LEU A 463 -15.15 -10.14 -16.59
C LEU A 463 -15.64 -10.06 -18.04
N ILE A 464 -15.08 -10.89 -18.91
CA ILE A 464 -15.46 -10.86 -20.32
C ILE A 464 -16.81 -11.55 -20.54
N THR A 465 -17.70 -10.85 -21.24
CA THR A 465 -18.99 -11.42 -21.65
C THR A 465 -18.85 -12.28 -22.90
N ARG A 466 -19.78 -13.22 -23.09
CA ARG A 466 -19.81 -14.11 -24.27
C ARG A 466 -19.92 -13.33 -25.60
N GLU A 467 -20.73 -12.26 -25.64
CA GLU A 467 -20.86 -11.45 -26.85
C GLU A 467 -19.59 -10.62 -27.17
N GLN A 468 -18.83 -10.22 -26.14
CA GLN A 468 -17.52 -9.58 -26.32
C GLN A 468 -16.48 -10.58 -26.86
N MET A 469 -16.42 -11.80 -26.32
CA MET A 469 -15.55 -12.86 -26.86
C MET A 469 -15.85 -13.10 -28.34
N ALA A 470 -17.12 -13.24 -28.71
CA ALA A 470 -17.53 -13.47 -30.10
C ALA A 470 -17.03 -12.35 -31.03
N ALA A 471 -17.20 -11.08 -30.65
CA ALA A 471 -16.73 -9.96 -31.45
C ALA A 471 -15.21 -9.89 -31.60
N MET A 472 -14.46 -10.22 -30.54
CA MET A 472 -12.99 -10.26 -30.60
C MET A 472 -12.47 -11.38 -31.50
N MET A 473 -13.05 -12.58 -31.39
CA MET A 473 -12.65 -13.72 -32.21
C MET A 473 -12.97 -13.51 -33.69
N VAL A 474 -14.13 -12.92 -34.01
CA VAL A 474 -14.50 -12.60 -35.41
C VAL A 474 -13.51 -11.62 -36.03
N ARG A 475 -13.03 -10.63 -35.27
CA ARG A 475 -11.99 -9.70 -35.75
C ARG A 475 -10.67 -10.41 -36.01
N LEU A 476 -10.27 -11.36 -35.15
CA LEU A 476 -9.07 -12.17 -35.39
C LEU A 476 -9.21 -13.00 -36.65
N MET A 477 -10.31 -13.74 -36.80
CA MET A 477 -10.56 -14.56 -38.00
C MET A 477 -10.57 -13.71 -39.27
N ALA A 478 -11.23 -12.55 -39.25
CA ALA A 478 -11.23 -11.63 -40.39
C ALA A 478 -9.83 -11.09 -40.73
N ARG A 479 -9.03 -10.76 -39.70
CA ARG A 479 -7.65 -10.29 -39.88
C ARG A 479 -6.79 -11.33 -40.60
N ASP A 480 -6.98 -12.60 -40.26
CA ASP A 480 -6.20 -13.71 -40.79
C ASP A 480 -6.84 -14.31 -42.07
N GLY A 481 -7.67 -13.51 -42.75
CA GLY A 481 -8.11 -13.78 -44.12
C GLY A 481 -9.37 -14.63 -44.27
N LEU A 482 -10.07 -14.97 -43.18
CA LEU A 482 -11.34 -15.67 -43.27
C LEU A 482 -12.46 -14.71 -43.67
N ASP A 483 -13.36 -15.17 -44.54
CA ASP A 483 -14.58 -14.42 -44.87
C ASP A 483 -15.55 -14.45 -43.68
N MET A 484 -15.59 -13.33 -42.97
CA MET A 484 -16.47 -13.11 -41.83
C MET A 484 -17.69 -12.25 -42.19
N THR A 485 -18.19 -12.38 -43.43
CA THR A 485 -19.44 -11.76 -43.84
C THR A 485 -20.65 -12.67 -43.58
N ILE A 486 -21.78 -12.06 -43.22
CA ILE A 486 -23.05 -12.75 -43.02
C ILE A 486 -24.21 -11.82 -43.39
N SER A 487 -25.15 -12.33 -44.17
CA SER A 487 -26.36 -11.59 -44.57
C SER A 487 -27.37 -11.50 -43.42
N ASN A 488 -28.32 -10.56 -43.49
CA ASN A 488 -29.38 -10.42 -42.47
C ASN A 488 -30.22 -11.71 -42.31
N SER A 489 -30.48 -12.42 -43.40
CA SER A 489 -31.16 -13.71 -43.38
C SER A 489 -30.28 -14.78 -42.72
N GLY A 490 -28.97 -14.79 -43.02
CA GLY A 490 -27.99 -15.66 -42.35
C GLY A 490 -27.89 -15.41 -40.84
N ILE A 491 -27.90 -14.14 -40.41
CA ILE A 491 -27.92 -13.77 -38.98
C ILE A 491 -29.16 -14.35 -38.31
N SER A 492 -30.33 -14.16 -38.93
CA SER A 492 -31.61 -14.63 -38.37
C SER A 492 -31.64 -16.16 -38.27
N GLY A 493 -31.18 -16.87 -39.31
CA GLY A 493 -31.11 -18.32 -39.31
C GLY A 493 -30.13 -18.88 -38.27
N ALA A 494 -28.93 -18.31 -38.16
CA ALA A 494 -27.93 -18.77 -37.20
C ALA A 494 -28.31 -18.51 -35.73
N LEU A 495 -29.14 -17.48 -35.47
CA LEU A 495 -29.59 -17.13 -34.12
C LEU A 495 -30.93 -17.76 -33.74
N ALA A 496 -31.69 -18.31 -34.70
CA ALA A 496 -33.00 -18.92 -34.46
C ALA A 496 -33.01 -20.01 -33.35
N PRO A 497 -31.95 -20.82 -33.16
CA PRO A 497 -31.92 -21.80 -32.07
C PRO A 497 -31.83 -21.19 -30.66
N PHE A 498 -31.54 -19.89 -30.53
CA PHE A 498 -31.32 -19.24 -29.23
C PHE A 498 -32.55 -18.43 -28.79
N GLY A 499 -33.25 -18.90 -27.76
CA GLY A 499 -34.45 -18.24 -27.22
C GLY A 499 -34.20 -16.86 -26.60
N ASP A 500 -32.94 -16.54 -26.28
CA ASP A 500 -32.51 -15.24 -25.76
C ASP A 500 -31.77 -14.39 -26.81
N ALA A 501 -31.90 -14.70 -28.10
CA ALA A 501 -31.25 -13.94 -29.18
C ALA A 501 -31.65 -12.46 -29.21
N GLY A 502 -32.82 -12.09 -28.68
CA GLY A 502 -33.25 -10.70 -28.50
C GLY A 502 -32.43 -9.93 -27.46
N GLY A 503 -31.73 -10.64 -26.56
CA GLY A 503 -30.85 -10.05 -25.56
C GLY A 503 -29.46 -9.71 -26.07
N ILE A 504 -29.07 -10.16 -27.27
CA ILE A 504 -27.76 -9.89 -27.87
C ILE A 504 -27.68 -8.42 -28.26
N SER A 505 -26.62 -7.73 -27.82
CA SER A 505 -26.42 -6.33 -28.18
C SER A 505 -26.28 -6.14 -29.70
N SER A 506 -26.86 -5.08 -30.24
CA SER A 506 -26.94 -4.86 -31.70
C SER A 506 -25.57 -4.93 -32.38
N TRP A 507 -24.52 -4.40 -31.74
CA TRP A 507 -23.14 -4.41 -32.25
C TRP A 507 -22.50 -5.81 -32.28
N ALA A 508 -23.03 -6.77 -31.51
CA ALA A 508 -22.50 -8.12 -31.40
C ALA A 508 -23.29 -9.15 -32.22
N ARG A 509 -24.49 -8.80 -32.73
CA ARG A 509 -25.41 -9.77 -33.37
C ARG A 509 -24.77 -10.54 -34.52
N SER A 510 -24.09 -9.86 -35.44
CA SER A 510 -23.39 -10.48 -36.56
C SER A 510 -22.26 -11.38 -36.07
N SER A 511 -21.49 -10.92 -35.08
CA SER A 511 -20.39 -11.70 -34.51
C SER A 511 -20.87 -12.97 -33.82
N VAL A 512 -21.92 -12.89 -33.01
CA VAL A 512 -22.51 -14.06 -32.34
C VAL A 512 -23.07 -15.04 -33.38
N ALA A 513 -23.75 -14.55 -34.41
CA ALA A 513 -24.28 -15.38 -35.49
C ALA A 513 -23.16 -16.12 -36.26
N LEU A 514 -22.05 -15.43 -36.55
CA LEU A 514 -20.87 -16.05 -37.17
C LEU A 514 -20.27 -17.13 -36.27
N MET A 515 -20.05 -16.83 -35.00
CA MET A 515 -19.47 -17.81 -34.06
C MET A 515 -20.36 -19.05 -33.87
N ALA A 516 -21.69 -18.89 -33.95
CA ALA A 516 -22.64 -19.99 -33.97
C ALA A 516 -22.57 -20.79 -35.30
N ARG A 517 -22.59 -20.10 -36.45
CA ARG A 517 -22.53 -20.73 -37.78
C ARG A 517 -21.25 -21.52 -38.00
N TRP A 518 -20.11 -21.02 -37.51
CA TRP A 518 -18.82 -21.70 -37.57
C TRP A 518 -18.66 -22.79 -36.49
N GLN A 519 -19.69 -23.00 -35.66
CA GLN A 519 -19.72 -23.95 -34.54
C GLN A 519 -18.59 -23.73 -33.52
N ILE A 520 -18.14 -22.49 -33.38
CA ILE A 520 -17.08 -22.11 -32.45
C ILE A 520 -17.69 -21.86 -31.07
N MET A 521 -18.79 -21.12 -31.03
CA MET A 521 -19.57 -20.87 -29.81
C MET A 521 -21.00 -21.40 -29.97
N GLY A 522 -21.40 -22.28 -29.06
CA GLY A 522 -22.77 -22.76 -28.95
C GLY A 522 -23.56 -22.03 -27.86
N GLY A 523 -24.82 -22.45 -27.69
CA GLY A 523 -25.63 -22.09 -26.54
C GLY A 523 -25.27 -22.90 -25.29
N ARG A 524 -25.69 -22.41 -24.13
CA ARG A 524 -25.80 -23.18 -22.89
C ARG A 524 -27.16 -23.88 -22.84
N GLU A 525 -27.49 -24.46 -21.70
CA GLU A 525 -28.75 -25.18 -21.44
C GLU A 525 -30.00 -24.38 -21.87
N ASN A 526 -31.06 -25.12 -22.22
CA ASN A 526 -32.38 -24.58 -22.60
C ASN A 526 -32.37 -23.72 -23.87
N GLY A 527 -31.42 -23.96 -24.79
CA GLY A 527 -31.35 -23.25 -26.07
C GLY A 527 -31.11 -21.76 -25.88
N LYS A 528 -30.21 -21.37 -24.96
CA LYS A 528 -29.86 -19.95 -24.71
C LYS A 528 -28.39 -19.68 -25.03
N PHE A 529 -28.08 -18.56 -25.66
CA PHE A 529 -26.70 -18.13 -25.91
C PHE A 529 -26.03 -17.48 -24.69
N VAL A 530 -26.82 -16.79 -23.86
CA VAL A 530 -26.42 -16.04 -22.67
C VAL A 530 -25.41 -14.92 -22.99
N PRO A 531 -25.76 -13.95 -23.87
CA PRO A 531 -24.79 -13.01 -24.45
C PRO A 531 -24.05 -12.14 -23.43
N ARG A 532 -24.73 -11.70 -22.36
CA ARG A 532 -24.16 -10.89 -21.27
C ARG A 532 -23.59 -11.73 -20.13
N GLY A 533 -23.65 -13.06 -20.22
CA GLY A 533 -23.04 -13.93 -19.23
C GLY A 533 -21.52 -13.90 -19.32
N ASN A 534 -20.87 -14.02 -18.17
CA ASN A 534 -19.41 -14.09 -18.09
C ASN A 534 -18.90 -15.48 -18.50
N ALA A 535 -17.72 -15.50 -19.11
CA ALA A 535 -17.05 -16.72 -19.52
C ALA A 535 -16.12 -17.25 -18.42
N THR A 536 -16.10 -18.57 -18.26
CA THR A 536 -15.05 -19.25 -17.49
C THR A 536 -13.76 -19.34 -18.30
N ARG A 537 -12.64 -19.61 -17.63
CA ARG A 537 -11.34 -19.86 -18.27
C ARG A 537 -11.43 -21.05 -19.23
N ALA A 538 -12.12 -22.13 -18.85
CA ALA A 538 -12.35 -23.27 -19.73
C ALA A 538 -13.15 -22.88 -20.99
N GLU A 539 -14.27 -22.17 -20.84
CA GLU A 539 -15.06 -21.71 -21.99
C GLU A 539 -14.25 -20.82 -22.93
N ALA A 540 -13.50 -19.87 -22.38
CA ALA A 540 -12.64 -18.98 -23.16
C ALA A 540 -11.55 -19.76 -23.92
N THR A 541 -10.87 -20.69 -23.26
CA THR A 541 -9.81 -21.51 -23.86
C THR A 541 -10.33 -22.39 -24.99
N VAL A 542 -11.51 -22.99 -24.83
CA VAL A 542 -12.14 -23.81 -25.88
C VAL A 542 -12.51 -22.96 -27.10
N VAL A 543 -13.02 -21.75 -26.89
CA VAL A 543 -13.33 -20.82 -27.99
C VAL A 543 -12.05 -20.43 -28.74
N LEU A 544 -10.99 -20.07 -28.01
CA LEU A 544 -9.68 -19.74 -28.58
C LEU A 544 -9.10 -20.93 -29.36
N TYR A 545 -9.14 -22.12 -28.79
CA TYR A 545 -8.68 -23.36 -29.44
C TYR A 545 -9.44 -23.61 -30.74
N ARG A 546 -10.78 -23.55 -30.71
CA ARG A 546 -11.61 -23.77 -31.90
C ARG A 546 -11.32 -22.77 -33.01
N VAL A 547 -11.09 -21.50 -32.67
CA VAL A 547 -10.68 -20.50 -33.68
C VAL A 547 -9.31 -20.84 -34.22
N LEU A 548 -8.34 -21.20 -33.37
CA LEU A 548 -7.00 -21.58 -33.82
C LEU A 548 -7.03 -22.72 -34.86
N GLN A 549 -7.96 -23.67 -34.71
CA GLN A 549 -8.15 -24.76 -35.68
C GLN A 549 -8.75 -24.30 -37.03
N LYS A 550 -9.30 -23.09 -37.11
CA LYS A 550 -9.85 -22.51 -38.35
C LYS A 550 -8.89 -21.56 -39.05
N LEU A 551 -7.87 -21.05 -38.34
CA LEU A 551 -6.90 -20.14 -38.92
C LEU A 551 -5.97 -20.88 -39.90
N PRO A 552 -5.55 -20.24 -41.00
CA PRO A 552 -4.51 -20.79 -41.88
C PRO A 552 -3.22 -21.00 -41.07
N GLN A 553 -2.55 -22.14 -41.28
CA GLN A 553 -1.28 -22.45 -40.60
C GLN A 553 -0.11 -21.68 -41.21
#